data_AF-A0A920DQF2-F1
#
_entry.id   AF-A0A920DQF2-F1
#
_cell.length_a   1.000
_cell.length_b   1.000
_cell.length_c   1.000
_cell.angle_alpha   90.00
_cell.angle_beta   90.00
_cell.angle_gamma   90.00
#
_symmetry.space_group_name_H-M   'P 1'
#
loop_
_entity.id
_entity.type
_entity.pdbx_description
1 polymer ?
#
loop_
_entity_poly.entity_id
_entity_poly.type
_entity_poly.pdbx_seq_one_letter_code
_entity_poly.pdbx_strand_id
1 'polypeptide(L)' 'MGTVLYCAAEIVRQAAILIQPVVPEGAAKLLDYLGVDPAHRDFSYLGAKHRLAPGTVLPAPSGVFPRLEAMEQASDD' A
#
# COMPACT_ATOMS: atom_id res chain seq x y z
N MET A 1 6.95 21.21 -0.86
CA MET A 1 6.43 19.98 -1.50
C MET A 1 6.57 18.71 -0.66
N GLY A 2 7.63 18.53 0.14
CA GLY A 2 7.84 17.29 0.91
C GLY A 2 6.72 16.90 1.89
N THR A 3 6.08 17.87 2.57
CA THR A 3 5.00 17.59 3.53
C THR A 3 3.79 16.90 2.91
N VAL A 4 3.37 17.32 1.72
CA VAL A 4 2.21 16.73 1.03
C VAL A 4 2.49 15.27 0.66
N LEU A 5 3.66 15.01 0.08
CA LEU A 5 4.08 13.65 -0.29
C LEU A 5 4.22 12.75 0.94
N TYR A 6 4.80 13.28 2.01
CA TYR A 6 4.92 12.55 3.27
C TYR A 6 3.56 12.18 3.85
N CYS A 7 2.63 13.14 3.94
CA CYS A 7 1.27 12.90 4.42
C CYS A 7 0.55 11.85 3.57
N ALA A 8 0.65 11.94 2.25
CA ALA A 8 0.04 10.97 1.34
C ALA A 8 0.62 9.57 1.57
N ALA A 9 1.95 9.43 1.63
CA ALA A 9 2.61 8.15 1.89
C ALA A 9 2.23 7.55 3.25
N GLU A 10 2.16 8.36 4.31
CA GLU A 10 1.77 7.89 5.65
C GLU A 10 0.30 7.46 5.71
N ILE A 11 -0.60 8.17 5.02
CA ILE A 11 -2.01 7.75 4.93
C ILE A 11 -2.11 6.40 4.19
N VAL A 12 -1.37 6.23 3.09
CA VAL A 12 -1.30 4.95 2.37
C VAL A 12 -0.74 3.85 3.26
N ARG A 13 0.29 4.11 4.07
CA ARG A 13 0.85 3.13 5.02
C ARG A 13 -0.19 2.62 6.01
N GLN A 14 -0.92 3.54 6.66
CA GLN A 14 -1.93 3.19 7.65
C GLN A 14 -3.08 2.42 7.01
N ALA A 15 -3.56 2.88 5.84
CA ALA A 15 -4.60 2.19 5.09
C ALA A 15 -4.17 0.78 4.63
N ALA A 16 -2.93 0.64 4.17
CA ALA A 16 -2.39 -0.65 3.76
C ALA A 16 -2.29 -1.63 4.93
N ILE A 17 -1.87 -1.19 6.13
CA ILE A 17 -1.92 -2.05 7.33
C ILE A 17 -3.35 -2.49 7.65
N LEU A 18 -4.31 -1.56 7.61
CA LEU A 18 -5.71 -1.82 7.96
C LEU A 18 -6.42 -2.75 6.96
N ILE A 19 -6.07 -2.69 5.67
CA ILE A 19 -6.75 -3.45 4.62
C ILE A 19 -6.17 -4.85 4.39
N GLN A 20 -5.07 -5.23 5.05
CA GLN A 20 -4.47 -6.57 4.94
C GLN A 20 -5.47 -7.73 5.10
N PRO A 21 -6.47 -7.69 6.00
CA PRO A 21 -7.44 -8.79 6.12
C PRO A 21 -8.39 -8.94 4.92
N VAL A 22 -8.50 -7.92 4.06
CA VAL A 22 -9.45 -7.89 2.92
C VAL A 22 -8.70 -8.02 1.59
N VAL A 23 -7.53 -7.41 1.47
CA VAL A 23 -6.71 -7.40 0.25
C VAL A 23 -5.25 -7.70 0.61
N PRO A 24 -4.92 -8.92 1.06
CA PRO A 24 -3.62 -9.23 1.67
C PRO A 24 -2.44 -9.00 0.73
N GLU A 25 -2.53 -9.43 -0.53
CA GLU A 25 -1.41 -9.28 -1.48
C GLU A 25 -1.24 -7.83 -1.93
N GLY A 26 -2.34 -7.12 -2.16
CA GLY A 26 -2.31 -5.71 -2.55
C GLY A 26 -1.77 -4.82 -1.43
N ALA A 27 -2.20 -5.07 -0.19
CA ALA A 27 -1.68 -4.41 1.00
C ALA A 27 -0.18 -4.67 1.19
N ALA A 28 0.25 -5.93 1.07
CA ALA A 28 1.65 -6.30 1.19
C ALA A 28 2.54 -5.54 0.19
N LYS A 29 2.15 -5.49 -1.09
CA LYS A 29 2.88 -4.76 -2.13
C LYS A 29 2.96 -3.24 -1.86
N LEU A 30 1.88 -2.62 -1.39
CA LEU A 30 1.90 -1.21 -0.98
C LEU A 30 2.89 -0.97 0.17
N LEU A 31 2.91 -1.87 1.16
CA LEU A 31 3.81 -1.80 2.31
C LEU A 31 5.27 -2.05 1.92
N ASP A 32 5.52 -2.94 0.96
CA ASP A 32 6.84 -3.16 0.36
C ASP A 32 7.37 -1.87 -0.30
N TYR A 33 6.53 -1.17 -1.09
CA TYR A 33 6.95 0.10 -1.71
C TYR A 33 7.24 1.21 -0.73
N LEU A 34 6.59 1.19 0.43
CA LEU A 34 6.85 2.14 1.50
C LEU A 34 8.01 1.72 2.41
N GLY A 35 8.68 0.60 2.12
CA GLY A 35 9.81 0.08 2.89
C GLY A 35 9.42 -0.39 4.29
N VAL A 36 8.17 -0.81 4.50
CA VAL A 36 7.69 -1.29 5.81
C VAL A 36 8.06 -2.76 5.96
N ASP A 37 8.83 -3.09 6.99
CA ASP A 37 9.20 -4.47 7.31
C ASP A 37 7.95 -5.36 7.53
N PRO A 38 7.90 -6.61 7.02
CA PRO A 38 6.82 -7.56 7.29
C PRO A 38 6.47 -7.74 8.78
N ALA A 39 7.46 -7.68 9.67
CA ALA A 39 7.26 -7.77 11.12
C ALA A 39 6.57 -6.53 11.72
N HIS A 40 6.48 -5.43 10.95
CA HIS A 40 5.93 -4.14 11.38
C HIS A 40 4.55 -3.85 10.74
N ARG A 41 3.83 -4.89 10.32
CA ARG A 41 2.55 -4.75 9.61
C ARG A 41 1.33 -5.09 10.44
N ASP A 42 1.47 -5.43 11.72
CA ASP A 42 0.30 -5.62 12.58
C ASP A 42 -0.29 -4.27 13.05
N PHE A 43 -1.44 -4.33 13.72
CA PHE A 43 -2.14 -3.12 14.19
C PHE A 43 -1.40 -2.35 15.30
N SER A 44 -0.40 -2.93 15.96
CA SER A 44 0.44 -2.20 16.93
C SER A 44 1.36 -1.17 16.27
N TYR A 45 1.64 -1.30 14.97
CA TYR A 45 2.44 -0.37 14.17
C TYR A 45 1.62 0.76 13.53
N LEU A 46 0.37 0.93 13.96
CA LEU A 46 -0.47 2.08 13.60
C LEU A 46 -0.13 3.32 14.44
N GLY A 47 -0.60 4.48 13.99
CA GLY A 47 -0.47 5.74 14.72
C GLY A 47 0.90 6.41 14.66
N ALA A 48 1.09 7.44 15.51
CA ALA A 48 2.17 8.41 15.38
C ALA A 48 3.58 7.85 15.68
N LYS A 49 3.67 6.83 16.53
CA LYS A 49 4.95 6.26 16.99
C LYS A 49 5.70 5.49 15.89
N HIS A 50 4.98 5.00 14.89
CA HIS A 50 5.50 4.09 13.86
C HIS A 50 5.34 4.69 12.45
N ARG A 51 5.27 6.02 12.36
CA ARG A 51 5.19 6.72 11.06
C ARG A 51 6.46 6.48 10.25
N LEU A 52 6.33 6.66 8.93
CA LEU A 52 7.46 6.60 8.01
C LEU A 52 8.61 7.49 8.47
N ALA A 53 9.81 6.93 8.46
CA ALA A 53 11.05 7.67 8.68
C ALA A 53 11.38 8.51 7.43
N PRO A 54 11.58 9.83 7.54
CA PRO A 54 12.04 10.64 6.41
C PRO A 54 13.41 10.16 5.91
N GLY A 55 13.60 10.15 4.60
CA GLY A 55 14.88 9.74 3.98
C GLY A 55 15.03 8.24 3.71
N THR A 56 14.03 7.41 4.07
CA THR A 56 13.99 6.00 3.66
C THR A 56 14.08 5.89 2.14
N VAL A 57 15.02 5.08 1.65
CA VAL A 57 15.17 4.79 0.23
C VAL A 57 14.04 3.85 -0.18
N LEU A 58 13.25 4.28 -1.16
CA LEU A 58 12.13 3.50 -1.68
C LEU A 58 12.52 2.77 -2.97
N PRO A 59 11.97 1.58 -3.24
CA PRO A 59 12.16 0.89 -4.50
C PRO A 59 11.52 1.66 -5.66
N ALA A 60 11.85 1.28 -6.90
CA ALA A 60 11.22 1.83 -8.08
C ALA A 60 9.69 1.56 -8.06
N PRO A 61 8.84 2.55 -8.40
CA PRO A 61 7.39 2.36 -8.39
C PRO A 61 6.93 1.31 -9.41
N SER A 62 6.00 0.44 -8.99
CA SER A 62 5.28 -0.47 -9.90
C SER A 62 3.79 -0.53 -9.56
N GLY A 63 2.95 -0.94 -10.51
CA GLY A 63 1.50 -1.01 -10.30
C GLY A 63 1.12 -2.10 -9.30
N VAL A 64 0.31 -1.78 -8.28
CA VAL A 64 -0.24 -2.78 -7.33
C VAL A 64 -1.54 -3.38 -7.85
N PHE A 65 -2.46 -2.52 -8.30
CA PHE A 65 -3.79 -2.89 -8.73
C PHE A 65 -3.91 -2.69 -10.25
N PRO A 66 -3.82 -3.77 -11.05
CA PRO A 66 -4.05 -3.66 -12.48
C PRO A 66 -5.51 -3.29 -12.75
N ARG A 67 -5.73 -2.66 -13.91
CA ARG A 67 -7.09 -2.37 -14.38
C ARG A 67 -7.79 -3.69 -14.69
N LEU A 68 -9.04 -3.83 -14.24
CA LEU A 68 -9.91 -4.93 -14.68
C LEU A 68 -10.29 -4.70 -16.15
N GLU A 69 -10.09 -5.71 -16.99
CA GLU A 69 -10.63 -5.72 -18.34
C GLU A 69 -12.11 -6.14 -18.28
N ALA A 70 -12.95 -5.53 -19.12
CA ALA A 70 -14.35 -5.89 -19.17
C ALA A 70 -14.46 -7.35 -19.64
N MET A 71 -15.24 -8.17 -18.94
CA MET A 71 -15.56 -9.51 -19.42
C MET A 71 -16.27 -9.37 -20.76
N GLU A 72 -15.68 -9.95 -21.80
CA GLU A 72 -16.30 -10.00 -23.13
C GLU A 72 -17.65 -10.70 -22.96
N GLN A 73 -18.74 -10.03 -23.36
CA GLN A 73 -20.07 -10.59 -23.25
C GLN A 73 -20.07 -11.91 -24.03
N ALA A 74 -20.33 -13.02 -23.33
CA ALA A 74 -20.55 -14.29 -23.99
C ALA A 74 -21.65 -14.08 -25.04
N SER A 75 -21.30 -14.23 -26.30
CA SER A 75 -22.26 -14.25 -27.40
C SER A 75 -23.19 -15.43 -27.17
N ASP A 76 -24.47 -15.14 -26.91
CA ASP A 76 -25.55 -16.11 -27.00
C ASP A 76 -25.69 -16.49 -28.48
N ASP A 77 -25.04 -17.59 -28.87
CA ASP A 77 -25.27 -18.32 -30.14
C ASP A 77 -26.15 -19.55 -29.85
#